data_AF-A0A2E4QNY6-F1
#
_entry.id   AF-A0A2E4QNY6-F1
#
_cell.length_a   1.000
_cell.length_b   1.000
_cell.length_c   1.000
_cell.angle_alpha   90.00
_cell.angle_beta   90.00
_cell.angle_gamma   90.00
#
_symmetry.space_group_name_H-M   'P 1'
#
loop_
_entity.id
_entity.type
_entity.pdbx_description
1 polymer ?
#
loop_
_entity_poly.entity_id
_entity_poly.type
_entity_poly.pdbx_seq_one_letter_code
_entity_poly.pdbx_strand_id
1 'polypeptide(L)'
;MKFIAFFFREGSSVLYSIYLALFALTDICFFCLNGGAYSMFIVALIGLGYLCLQNAMAAFSLVGNDRPLFDFFFSLLPLFTLAMIAVLSVVGSIHLSSFETLSLWLAAIVCLIDVVFNTQVIFKMNRLATDMVQMK
;
A
#
# COMPACT_ATOMS: atom_id res chain seq x y z
N MET A 1 -21.87 6.09 -6.95
CA MET A 1 -20.66 5.40 -7.45
C MET A 1 -19.35 6.05 -6.97
N LYS A 2 -19.22 7.38 -6.93
CA LYS A 2 -18.00 8.06 -6.43
C LYS A 2 -17.59 7.69 -5.00
N PHE A 3 -18.54 7.58 -4.07
CA PHE A 3 -18.25 7.24 -2.66
C PHE A 3 -17.77 5.79 -2.48
N ILE A 4 -18.30 4.85 -3.28
CA ILE A 4 -17.89 3.44 -3.25
C ILE A 4 -16.47 3.32 -3.83
N ALA A 5 -16.20 3.98 -4.95
CA ALA A 5 -14.86 4.02 -5.54
C ALA A 5 -13.84 4.64 -4.57
N PHE A 6 -14.19 5.73 -3.90
CA PHE A 6 -13.37 6.34 -2.87
C PHE A 6 -13.09 5.41 -1.69
N PHE A 7 -14.13 4.74 -1.17
CA PHE A 7 -13.99 3.78 -0.08
C PHE A 7 -13.11 2.58 -0.45
N PHE A 8 -13.21 2.07 -1.67
CA PHE A 8 -12.34 0.97 -2.12
C PHE A 8 -10.91 1.44 -2.37
N ARG A 9 -10.69 2.64 -2.91
CA ARG A 9 -9.35 3.18 -3.19
C ARG A 9 -8.61 3.53 -1.90
N GLU A 10 -9.16 4.43 -1.09
CA GLU A 10 -8.50 4.84 0.16
C GLU A 10 -8.60 3.74 1.23
N GLY A 11 -9.76 3.09 1.35
CA GLY A 11 -9.95 2.02 2.33
C GLY A 11 -9.05 0.82 2.10
N SER A 12 -8.66 0.51 0.85
CA SER A 12 -7.71 -0.59 0.59
C SER A 12 -6.33 -0.34 1.22
N SER A 13 -5.85 0.91 1.21
CA SER A 13 -4.58 1.29 1.84
C SER A 13 -4.64 1.17 3.37
N VAL A 14 -5.77 1.57 3.97
CA VAL A 14 -6.01 1.45 5.41
C VAL A 14 -6.13 -0.02 5.83
N LEU A 15 -6.89 -0.82 5.09
CA LEU A 15 -7.03 -2.26 5.36
C LEU A 15 -5.70 -2.98 5.22
N TYR A 16 -4.90 -2.64 4.20
CA TYR A 16 -3.59 -3.23 4.01
C TYR A 16 -2.61 -2.83 5.13
N SER A 17 -2.64 -1.58 5.58
CA SER A 17 -1.86 -1.14 6.75
C SER A 17 -2.27 -1.86 8.05
N ILE A 18 -3.57 -2.02 8.31
CA ILE A 18 -4.06 -2.78 9.46
C ILE A 18 -3.60 -4.23 9.38
N TYR A 19 -3.65 -4.84 8.19
CA TYR A 19 -3.14 -6.19 7.97
C TYR A 19 -1.64 -6.30 8.31
N LEU A 20 -0.81 -5.35 7.85
CA LEU A 20 0.63 -5.34 8.17
C LEU A 20 0.90 -5.14 9.66
N ALA A 21 0.14 -4.27 10.31
CA ALA A 21 0.22 -4.06 11.75
C ALA A 21 -0.14 -5.34 12.52
N LEU A 22 -1.24 -6.01 12.16
CA LEU A 22 -1.64 -7.28 12.78
C LEU A 22 -0.63 -8.40 12.52
N PHE A 23 -0.06 -8.45 11.32
CA PHE A 23 0.96 -9.44 10.94
C PHE A 23 2.23 -9.32 11.78
N ALA A 24 2.65 -8.10 12.13
CA ALA A 24 3.94 -7.86 12.80
C ALA A 24 3.86 -7.52 14.29
N LEU A 25 2.75 -6.95 14.77
CA LEU A 25 2.64 -6.41 16.15
C LEU A 25 1.80 -7.28 17.08
N THR A 26 1.05 -8.24 16.56
CA THR A 26 0.17 -9.08 17.37
C THR A 26 0.41 -10.54 17.07
N ASP A 27 0.49 -11.36 18.13
CA ASP A 27 0.39 -12.84 18.01
C ASP A 27 -1.00 -13.29 17.50
N ILE A 28 -1.94 -12.34 17.36
CA ILE A 28 -3.31 -12.54 16.91
C ILE A 28 -3.35 -12.37 15.39
N CYS A 29 -2.75 -13.31 14.68
CA CYS A 29 -2.89 -13.32 13.23
C CYS A 29 -3.86 -14.42 12.80
N PHE A 30 -5.09 -14.03 12.45
CA PHE A 30 -6.16 -14.93 11.99
C PHE A 30 -5.78 -15.80 10.77
N PHE A 31 -4.77 -15.40 10.00
CA PHE A 31 -4.27 -16.13 8.82
C PHE A 31 -2.78 -16.48 8.88
N CYS A 32 -2.07 -16.17 9.97
CA CYS A 32 -0.68 -16.58 10.12
C CYS A 32 -0.67 -17.98 10.72
N LEU A 33 -0.69 -18.98 9.85
CA LEU A 33 -0.15 -20.28 10.20
C LEU A 33 1.35 -20.08 10.51
N ASN A 34 1.67 -20.13 11.80
CA ASN A 34 3.00 -20.00 12.41
C ASN A 34 4.19 -20.29 11.48
N GLY A 35 5.05 -19.29 11.29
CA GLY A 35 6.49 -19.45 11.03
C GLY A 35 6.95 -20.21 9.78
N GLY A 36 6.12 -20.37 8.74
CA GLY A 36 6.47 -21.13 7.54
C GLY A 36 6.39 -20.32 6.24
N ALA A 37 6.87 -20.91 5.13
CA ALA A 37 6.78 -20.35 3.77
C ALA A 37 5.35 -19.93 3.34
N TYR A 38 4.34 -20.52 3.98
CA TYR A 38 2.94 -20.19 3.76
C TYR A 38 2.60 -18.74 4.18
N SER A 39 3.22 -18.22 5.25
CA SER A 39 3.04 -16.82 5.69
C SER A 39 3.50 -15.84 4.61
N MET A 40 4.68 -16.10 4.04
CA MET A 40 5.26 -15.33 2.94
C MET A 40 4.40 -15.37 1.68
N PHE A 41 3.82 -16.54 1.37
CA PHE A 41 2.89 -16.68 0.24
C PHE A 41 1.61 -15.85 0.44
N ILE A 42 1.02 -15.86 1.64
CA ILE A 42 -0.19 -15.07 1.93
C ILE A 42 0.11 -13.57 1.82
N VAL A 43 1.20 -13.09 2.42
CA VAL A 43 1.59 -11.67 2.36
C VAL A 43 1.80 -11.25 0.90
N ALA A 44 2.45 -12.09 0.08
CA ALA A 44 2.63 -11.83 -1.33
C ALA A 44 1.30 -11.76 -2.10
N LEU A 45 0.37 -12.69 -1.83
CA LEU A 45 -0.94 -12.73 -2.48
C LEU A 45 -1.79 -11.51 -2.12
N ILE A 46 -1.82 -11.13 -0.83
CA ILE A 46 -2.53 -9.95 -0.36
C ILE A 46 -1.88 -8.67 -0.92
N GLY A 47 -0.55 -8.61 -0.94
CA GLY A 47 0.19 -7.49 -1.55
C GLY A 47 -0.10 -7.32 -3.04
N LEU A 48 -0.16 -8.43 -3.79
CA LEU A 48 -0.57 -8.39 -5.20
C LEU A 48 -2.03 -7.97 -5.37
N GLY A 49 -2.92 -8.46 -4.52
CA GLY A 49 -4.33 -8.04 -4.51
C GLY A 49 -4.48 -6.54 -4.27
N TYR A 50 -3.75 -6.00 -3.28
CA TYR A 50 -3.67 -4.57 -3.00
C TYR A 50 -3.19 -3.78 -4.22
N LEU A 51 -2.08 -4.20 -4.83
CA LEU A 51 -1.51 -3.52 -6.00
C LEU A 51 -2.45 -3.56 -7.21
N CYS A 52 -3.12 -4.68 -7.46
CA CYS A 52 -4.11 -4.82 -8.51
C CYS A 52 -5.30 -3.87 -8.30
N LEU A 53 -5.79 -3.75 -7.06
CA LEU A 53 -6.86 -2.81 -6.73
C LEU A 53 -6.43 -1.36 -6.96
N GLN A 54 -5.25 -0.96 -6.49
CA GLN A 54 -4.75 0.39 -6.69
C GLN A 54 -4.57 0.73 -8.17
N ASN A 55 -4.01 -0.19 -8.96
CA ASN A 55 -3.82 -0.01 -10.39
C ASN A 55 -5.15 0.05 -11.15
N ALA A 56 -6.12 -0.81 -10.81
CA ALA A 56 -7.44 -0.77 -11.41
C ALA A 56 -8.14 0.56 -11.13
N MET A 57 -8.08 1.04 -9.90
CA MET A 57 -8.71 2.30 -9.49
C MET A 57 -8.00 3.53 -10.11
N ALA A 58 -6.68 3.47 -10.28
CA ALA A 58 -5.92 4.49 -10.99
C ALA A 58 -6.29 4.55 -12.49
N ALA A 59 -6.52 3.40 -13.13
CA ALA A 59 -6.91 3.33 -14.54
C ALA A 59 -8.29 3.95 -14.83
N PHE A 60 -9.21 3.93 -13.86
CA PHE A 60 -10.54 4.53 -13.96
C PHE A 60 -10.65 5.94 -13.36
N SER A 61 -9.52 6.52 -12.91
CA SER A 61 -9.47 7.86 -12.33
C SER A 61 -9.72 8.94 -13.40
N LEU A 62 -10.46 9.99 -13.04
CA LEU A 62 -10.78 11.09 -13.96
C LEU A 62 -9.70 12.16 -13.86
N VAL A 63 -8.95 12.32 -14.95
CA VAL A 63 -7.87 13.31 -15.07
C VAL A 63 -8.39 14.71 -14.72
N GLY A 64 -7.77 15.35 -13.72
CA GLY A 64 -8.05 16.73 -13.30
C GLY A 64 -9.17 16.93 -12.26
N ASN A 65 -9.84 15.87 -11.80
CA ASN A 65 -10.92 15.98 -10.80
C ASN A 65 -10.64 15.18 -9.51
N ASP A 66 -9.64 14.29 -9.54
CA ASP A 66 -9.22 13.52 -8.39
C ASP A 66 -8.23 14.31 -7.53
N ARG A 67 -8.23 14.05 -6.21
CA ARG A 67 -7.43 14.80 -5.23
C ARG A 67 -6.05 14.15 -5.08
N PRO A 68 -5.04 14.56 -5.86
CA PRO A 68 -3.78 13.83 -6.02
C PRO A 68 -2.97 13.68 -4.73
N LEU A 69 -3.09 14.68 -3.85
CA LEU A 69 -2.38 14.72 -2.58
C LEU A 69 -2.94 13.70 -1.60
N PHE A 70 -4.26 13.52 -1.55
CA PHE A 70 -4.88 12.56 -0.63
C PHE A 70 -4.50 11.13 -1.01
N ASP A 71 -4.57 10.78 -2.30
CA ASP A 71 -4.13 9.47 -2.80
C ASP A 71 -2.67 9.16 -2.43
N PHE A 72 -1.80 10.17 -2.53
CA PHE A 72 -0.40 10.03 -2.13
C PHE A 72 -0.24 9.79 -0.62
N PHE A 73 -0.95 10.54 0.23
CA PHE A 73 -0.91 10.34 1.69
C PHE A 73 -1.41 8.95 2.09
N PHE A 74 -2.45 8.45 1.45
CA PHE A 74 -2.97 7.10 1.71
C PHE A 74 -2.01 6.00 1.24
N SER A 75 -1.33 6.20 0.10
CA SER A 75 -0.27 5.29 -0.37
C SER A 75 0.96 5.26 0.55
N LEU A 76 1.26 6.37 1.24
CA LEU A 76 2.34 6.42 2.24
C LEU A 76 1.99 5.69 3.55
N LEU A 77 0.72 5.45 3.83
CA LEU A 77 0.28 4.91 5.12
C LEU A 77 0.79 3.46 5.34
N PRO A 78 0.64 2.51 4.39
CA PRO A 78 1.29 1.20 4.48
C PRO A 78 2.82 1.28 4.63
N LEU A 79 3.46 2.19 3.90
CA LEU A 79 4.91 2.37 3.96
C LEU A 79 5.36 2.86 5.35
N PHE A 80 4.61 3.78 5.95
CA PHE A 80 4.86 4.25 7.31
C PHE A 80 4.70 3.12 8.33
N THR A 81 3.69 2.25 8.17
CA THR A 81 3.54 1.10 9.06
C THR A 81 4.70 0.12 8.97
N LEU A 82 5.22 -0.15 7.77
CA LEU A 82 6.43 -0.96 7.60
C LEU A 82 7.66 -0.32 8.22
N ALA A 83 7.82 1.00 8.09
CA ALA A 83 8.91 1.73 8.71
C ALA A 83 8.84 1.63 10.26
N MET A 84 7.64 1.79 10.83
CA MET A 84 7.43 1.62 12.27
C MET A 84 7.75 0.20 12.74
N ILE A 85 7.32 -0.84 12.01
CA ILE A 85 7.65 -2.24 12.30
C ILE A 85 9.17 -2.45 12.27
N ALA A 86 9.85 -1.90 11.26
CA ALA A 86 11.30 -1.99 11.14
C ALA A 86 12.01 -1.32 12.32
N VAL A 87 11.58 -0.12 12.73
CA VAL A 87 12.14 0.58 13.91
C VAL A 87 11.92 -0.25 15.18
N LEU A 88 10.71 -0.77 15.40
CA LEU A 88 10.39 -1.57 16.58
C LEU A 88 11.16 -2.89 16.63
N SER A 89 11.42 -3.51 15.47
CA SER A 89 12.30 -4.68 15.33
C SER A 89 13.75 -4.35 15.69
N VAL A 90 14.29 -3.22 15.20
CA VAL A 90 15.66 -2.78 15.51
C VAL A 90 15.82 -2.44 17.00
N VAL A 91 14.81 -1.86 17.63
CA VAL A 91 14.79 -1.56 19.07
C VAL A 91 14.64 -2.84 19.92
N GLY A 92 14.33 -3.98 19.30
CA GLY A 92 14.14 -5.25 19.99
C GLY A 92 12.80 -5.36 20.72
N SER A 93 11.84 -4.48 20.41
CA SER A 93 10.49 -4.54 20.98
C SER A 93 9.62 -5.60 20.29
N ILE A 94 10.00 -6.05 19.10
CA ILE A 94 9.33 -7.09 18.33
C ILE A 94 10.38 -8.11 17.90
N HIS A 95 10.11 -9.39 18.12
CA HIS A 95 10.92 -10.48 17.58
C HIS A 95 10.29 -11.02 16.30
N LEU A 96 10.91 -10.71 15.16
CA LEU A 96 10.52 -11.23 13.86
C LEU A 96 11.38 -12.44 13.50
N SER A 97 10.75 -13.52 13.05
CA SER A 97 11.44 -14.64 12.40
C SER A 97 12.01 -14.23 11.04
N SER A 98 12.93 -15.05 10.51
CA SER A 98 13.51 -14.83 9.17
C SER A 98 12.45 -14.79 8.07
N PHE A 99 11.39 -15.61 8.18
CA PHE A 99 10.30 -15.65 7.21
C PHE A 99 9.40 -14.42 7.28
N GLU A 100 9.07 -13.94 8.49
CA GLU A 100 8.29 -12.71 8.66
C GLU A 100 9.08 -11.51 8.14
N THR A 101 10.39 -11.46 8.39
CA THR A 101 11.27 -10.42 7.86
C THR A 101 11.26 -10.41 6.33
N LEU A 102 11.42 -11.58 5.68
CA LEU A 102 11.35 -11.68 4.21
C LEU A 102 9.97 -11.31 3.66
N SER A 103 8.90 -11.64 4.38
CA SER A 103 7.53 -11.28 4.01
C SER A 103 7.32 -9.77 4.07
N LEU A 104 7.86 -9.10 5.10
CA LEU A 104 7.84 -7.64 5.23
C LEU A 104 8.68 -6.97 4.15
N TRP A 105 9.78 -7.57 3.70
CA TRP A 105 10.54 -7.10 2.54
C TRP A 105 9.71 -7.13 1.25
N LEU A 106 8.96 -8.21 1.01
CA LEU A 106 8.03 -8.27 -0.12
C LEU A 106 6.94 -7.21 -0.02
N ALA A 107 6.35 -7.03 1.16
CA ALA A 107 5.35 -6.00 1.41
C ALA A 107 5.92 -4.60 1.17
N ALA A 108 7.19 -4.35 1.54
CA ALA A 108 7.88 -3.09 1.31
C ALA A 108 8.06 -2.81 -0.19
N ILE A 109 8.45 -3.81 -0.99
CA ILE A 109 8.55 -3.66 -2.44
C ILE A 109 7.19 -3.30 -3.03
N VAL A 110 6.11 -3.97 -2.61
CA VAL A 110 4.74 -3.66 -3.06
C VAL A 110 4.35 -2.22 -2.72
N CYS A 111 4.60 -1.77 -1.49
CA CYS A 111 4.31 -0.39 -1.06
C CYS A 111 5.12 0.64 -1.86
N LEU A 112 6.40 0.35 -2.15
CA LEU A 112 7.23 1.22 -2.96
C LEU A 112 6.72 1.34 -4.40
N ILE A 113 6.28 0.23 -5.00
CA ILE A 113 5.69 0.25 -6.34
C ILE A 113 4.42 1.09 -6.34
N ASP A 114 3.54 0.91 -5.34
CA ASP A 114 2.31 1.71 -5.21
C ASP A 114 2.60 3.20 -5.07
N VAL A 115 3.54 3.58 -4.19
CA VAL A 115 3.94 4.99 -4.01
C VAL A 115 4.53 5.57 -5.28
N VAL A 116 5.46 4.85 -5.95
CA VAL A 116 6.07 5.31 -7.20
C VAL A 116 5.03 5.42 -8.31
N PHE A 117 4.13 4.45 -8.44
CA PHE A 117 3.11 4.43 -9.48
C PHE A 117 2.09 5.55 -9.27
N ASN A 118 1.56 5.72 -8.06
CA ASN A 118 0.67 6.83 -7.71
C ASN A 118 1.37 8.18 -7.95
N THR A 119 2.61 8.34 -7.53
CA THR A 119 3.39 9.56 -7.78
C THR A 119 3.54 9.81 -9.29
N GLN A 120 3.95 8.81 -10.07
CA GLN A 120 4.21 9.00 -11.50
C GLN A 120 2.94 9.24 -12.33
N VAL A 121 1.88 8.45 -12.11
CA VAL A 121 0.64 8.57 -12.87
C VAL A 121 -0.05 9.88 -12.54
N ILE A 122 -0.18 10.20 -11.26
CA ILE A 122 -0.96 11.35 -10.81
C ILE A 122 -0.25 12.66 -11.18
N PHE A 123 1.06 12.79 -10.94
CA PHE A 123 1.78 14.03 -11.27
C PHE A 123 1.96 14.23 -12.77
N LYS A 124 2.22 13.16 -13.56
CA LYS A 124 2.32 13.29 -15.02
C LYS A 124 0.97 13.60 -15.66
N MET A 125 -0.12 12.98 -15.22
CA MET A 125 -1.44 13.26 -15.78
C MET A 125 -1.96 14.65 -15.39
N ASN A 126 -1.69 15.12 -14.16
CA ASN A 126 -2.02 16.50 -13.78
C ASN A 126 -1.20 17.55 -14.54
N ARG A 127 0.09 17.26 -14.82
CA ARG A 127 0.91 18.12 -15.66
C ARG A 127 0.37 18.19 -17.09
N LEU A 128 0.05 17.03 -17.69
CA LEU A 128 -0.55 16.96 -19.03
C LEU A 128 -1.89 17.72 -19.10
N ALA A 129 -2.74 17.60 -18.08
CA ALA A 129 -4.00 18.34 -18.02
C ALA A 129 -3.78 19.86 -17.96
N THR A 130 -2.80 20.31 -17.17
CA THR A 130 -2.45 21.74 -17.04
C THR A 130 -1.88 22.28 -18.36
N ASP A 131 -0.98 21.52 -19.01
CA ASP A 131 -0.39 21.88 -20.30
C ASP A 131 -1.47 21.95 -21.41
N MET A 132 -2.47 21.05 -21.40
CA MET A 132 -3.58 21.09 -22.37
C MET A 132 -4.55 22.26 -22.16
N VAL A 133 -4.72 22.74 -20.93
CA VAL A 133 -5.55 23.92 -20.64
C VAL A 133 -4.83 25.21 -21.03
N GLN A 134 -3.51 25.27 -20.88
CA GLN A 134 -2.69 26.43 -21.29
C GLN A 134 -2.47 26.54 -22.81
N MET A 135 -2.75 25.48 -23.57
CA MET A 135 -2.71 25.48 -25.03
C MET A 135 -4.03 25.95 -25.69
N LYS A 136 -5.03 26.39 -24.90
CA LYS A 136 -6.20 27.12 -25.37
C LYS A 136 -6.04 28.61 -25.10
#